data_AF-A0A6J6Q8F5-F1
#
_entry.id   AF-A0A6J6Q8F5-F1
#
_cell.length_a   1.000
_cell.length_b   1.000
_cell.length_c   1.000
_cell.angle_alpha   90.00
_cell.angle_beta   90.00
_cell.angle_gamma   90.00
#
_symmetry.space_group_name_H-M   'P 1'
#
loop_
_entity.id
_entity.type
_entity.pdbx_description
1 polymer ?
#
loop_
_entity_poly.entity_id
_entity_poly.type
_entity_poly.pdbx_seq_one_letter_code
_entity_poly.pdbx_strand_id
1 'polypeptide(L)'
;MDSDNGAREIDNYSKEIFKIENEKEDWKFRAIRAEQKLEIILDSPAWRISKPIRVINLLYWKFRSAEYRHSQSKFEIVKEGPTVIEEARGRVTIECENSKLEASRVALVAHWSIQPNISTSLEKLILELLNNDYEVILISACESPNKLVSSPKLTERITIIRKPNLGYDFGSWALGNEYLKNFSGVREVILVNDSCAGPFGKLGETLSRLSDAPFDVTGITDSLQFRFHLQSYFIHFKNGSFYNHGIQDFLRDVRIQPSKNSVIAAYELGLSAIAMENGFLVGALYPWNIVSQYWKNPSVTGWKNLLELGHPFIKREVVRKLKVTQKKELIAFLANHFSISDSEIELLLESPN
;
A
#
# COMPACT_ATOMS: atom_id res chain seq x y z
N MET A 1 14.79 57.10 20.27
CA MET A 1 14.68 56.19 19.12
C MET A 1 14.29 54.76 19.54
N ASP A 2 14.25 54.42 20.83
CA ASP A 2 13.91 53.06 21.30
C ASP A 2 12.41 52.76 21.54
N SER A 3 11.52 53.75 21.52
CA SER A 3 10.09 53.53 21.75
C SER A 3 9.33 52.99 20.53
N ASP A 4 9.88 53.15 19.34
CA ASP A 4 9.20 52.85 18.06
C ASP A 4 9.46 51.40 17.59
N ASN A 5 10.56 50.78 18.07
CA ASN A 5 10.86 49.36 17.83
C ASN A 5 10.01 48.43 18.70
N GLY A 6 9.78 48.77 19.97
CA GLY A 6 8.94 47.95 20.87
C GLY A 6 7.47 47.90 20.43
N ALA A 7 6.94 48.99 19.88
CA ALA A 7 5.56 49.03 19.36
C ALA A 7 5.38 48.16 18.10
N ARG A 8 6.40 48.11 17.22
CA ARG A 8 6.40 47.25 16.02
C ARG A 8 6.53 45.77 16.35
N GLU A 9 7.32 45.42 17.36
CA GLU A 9 7.41 44.04 17.83
C GLU A 9 6.09 43.55 18.43
N ILE A 10 5.42 44.37 19.25
CA ILE A 10 4.12 44.03 19.85
C ILE A 10 3.04 43.83 18.76
N ASP A 11 3.03 44.66 17.72
CA ASP A 11 2.09 44.50 16.59
C ASP A 11 2.36 43.23 15.77
N ASN A 12 3.64 42.87 15.57
CA ASN A 12 4.01 41.62 14.91
C ASN A 12 3.60 40.38 15.71
N TYR A 13 3.85 40.36 17.02
CA TYR A 13 3.41 39.26 17.89
C TYR A 13 1.89 39.14 17.92
N SER A 14 1.17 40.27 17.92
CA SER A 14 -0.30 40.27 17.90
C SER A 14 -0.86 39.67 16.60
N LYS A 15 -0.25 39.97 15.46
CA LYS A 15 -0.61 39.38 14.16
C LYS A 15 -0.30 37.88 14.09
N GLU A 16 0.81 37.46 14.69
CA GLU A 16 1.22 36.06 14.71
C GLU A 16 0.33 35.22 15.63
N ILE A 17 -0.04 35.76 16.80
CA ILE A 17 -1.04 35.15 17.70
C ILE A 17 -2.38 35.01 16.98
N PHE A 18 -2.86 36.06 16.30
CA PHE A 18 -4.13 36.01 15.56
C PHE A 18 -4.10 34.97 14.42
N LYS A 19 -2.95 34.78 13.76
CA LYS A 19 -2.76 33.75 12.75
C LYS A 19 -2.84 32.34 13.35
N ILE A 20 -2.15 32.11 14.48
CA ILE A 20 -2.16 30.84 15.20
C ILE A 20 -3.57 30.51 15.73
N GLU A 21 -4.32 31.52 16.20
CA GLU A 21 -5.70 31.33 16.66
C GLU A 21 -6.64 30.93 15.51
N ASN A 22 -6.51 31.54 14.33
CA ASN A 22 -7.27 31.14 13.15
C ASN A 22 -6.89 29.73 12.66
N GLU A 23 -5.60 29.39 12.65
CA GLU A 23 -5.15 28.04 12.31
C GLU A 23 -5.70 27.01 13.31
N LYS A 24 -5.71 27.34 14.61
CA LYS A 24 -6.28 26.48 15.66
C LYS A 24 -7.79 26.25 15.47
N GLU A 25 -8.56 27.27 15.08
CA GLU A 25 -9.98 27.12 14.77
C GLU A 25 -10.20 26.27 13.50
N ASP A 26 -9.41 26.46 12.43
CA ASP A 26 -9.47 25.60 11.24
C ASP A 26 -9.17 24.13 11.57
N TRP A 27 -8.16 23.88 12.43
CA TRP A 27 -7.85 22.53 12.92
C TRP A 27 -8.98 21.91 13.75
N LYS A 28 -9.68 22.68 14.58
CA LYS A 28 -10.86 22.20 15.32
C LYS A 28 -12.00 21.82 14.37
N PHE A 29 -12.28 22.65 13.36
CA PHE A 29 -13.30 22.33 12.36
C PHE A 29 -12.96 21.08 11.56
N ARG A 30 -11.68 20.90 11.18
CA ARG A 30 -11.20 19.68 10.52
C ARG A 30 -11.32 18.45 11.41
N ALA A 31 -11.03 18.57 12.70
CA ALA A 31 -11.18 17.49 13.68
C ALA A 31 -12.64 17.06 13.85
N ILE A 32 -13.56 18.01 14.00
CA ILE A 32 -15.02 17.74 14.09
C ILE A 32 -15.53 17.05 12.80
N ARG A 33 -15.06 17.49 11.63
CA ARG A 33 -15.44 16.88 10.34
C ARG A 33 -14.88 15.47 10.18
N ALA A 34 -13.68 15.22 10.72
CA ALA A 34 -13.09 13.88 10.79
C ALA A 34 -13.84 12.97 11.78
N GLU A 35 -14.28 13.51 12.92
CA GLU A 35 -15.13 12.81 13.89
C GLU A 35 -16.51 12.45 13.32
N GLN A 36 -17.15 13.37 12.57
CA GLN A 36 -18.41 13.09 11.88
C GLN A 36 -18.24 12.02 10.77
N LYS A 37 -17.11 12.05 10.04
CA LYS A 37 -16.75 10.97 9.08
C LYS A 37 -16.50 9.64 9.79
N LEU A 38 -15.90 9.66 10.99
CA LEU A 38 -15.73 8.49 11.84
C LEU A 38 -17.10 7.99 12.33
N GLU A 39 -18.01 8.83 12.81
CA GLU A 39 -19.36 8.43 13.23
C GLU A 39 -20.12 7.69 12.12
N ILE A 40 -20.02 8.13 10.86
CA ILE A 40 -20.60 7.44 9.70
C ILE A 40 -19.95 6.06 9.45
N ILE A 41 -18.67 5.90 9.78
CA ILE A 41 -17.96 4.60 9.71
C ILE A 41 -18.35 3.70 10.90
N LEU A 42 -18.53 4.29 12.09
CA LEU A 42 -18.90 3.64 13.35
C LEU A 42 -20.37 3.13 13.30
N ASP A 43 -21.25 3.75 12.51
CA ASP A 43 -22.65 3.33 12.39
C ASP A 43 -22.90 2.23 11.34
N SER A 44 -21.85 1.68 10.72
CA SER A 44 -21.97 0.51 9.85
C SER A 44 -22.46 -0.72 10.64
N PRO A 45 -23.47 -1.47 10.15
CA PRO A 45 -23.98 -2.69 10.80
C PRO A 45 -22.89 -3.72 11.14
N ALA A 46 -21.85 -3.81 10.30
CA ALA A 46 -20.69 -4.67 10.53
C ALA A 46 -19.83 -4.21 11.73
N TRP A 47 -19.80 -2.91 12.02
CA TRP A 47 -19.04 -2.33 13.12
C TRP A 47 -19.67 -2.67 14.48
N ARG A 48 -21.00 -2.59 14.60
CA ARG A 48 -21.73 -2.93 15.83
C ARG A 48 -21.52 -4.39 16.27
N ILE A 49 -21.48 -5.33 15.32
CA ILE A 49 -21.30 -6.77 15.60
C ILE A 49 -19.85 -7.09 15.99
N SER A 50 -18.87 -6.45 15.34
CA SER A 50 -17.45 -6.69 15.60
C SER A 50 -16.88 -5.87 16.77
N LYS A 51 -17.62 -4.89 17.30
CA LYS A 51 -17.17 -3.98 18.38
C LYS A 51 -16.58 -4.71 19.60
N PRO A 52 -17.19 -5.77 20.16
CA PRO A 52 -16.59 -6.48 21.29
C PRO A 52 -15.24 -7.13 20.95
N ILE A 53 -15.15 -7.76 19.78
CA ILE A 53 -13.91 -8.38 19.27
C ILE A 53 -12.84 -7.31 19.08
N ARG A 54 -13.20 -6.14 18.53
CA ARG A 54 -12.28 -5.01 18.35
C ARG A 54 -11.74 -4.46 19.67
N VAL A 55 -12.58 -4.34 20.70
CA VAL A 55 -12.14 -3.93 22.04
C VAL A 55 -11.18 -4.95 22.64
N ILE A 56 -11.50 -6.25 22.52
CA ILE A 56 -10.60 -7.33 22.96
C ILE A 56 -9.28 -7.26 22.18
N ASN A 57 -9.34 -7.07 20.87
CA ASN A 57 -8.16 -6.98 19.99
C ASN A 57 -7.30 -5.76 20.38
N LEU A 58 -7.91 -4.59 20.56
CA LEU A 58 -7.24 -3.36 20.99
C LEU A 58 -6.52 -3.55 22.34
N LEU A 59 -7.20 -4.14 23.33
CA LEU A 59 -6.60 -4.43 24.63
C LEU A 59 -5.45 -5.44 24.50
N TYR A 60 -5.68 -6.54 23.80
CA TYR A 60 -4.67 -7.57 23.52
C TYR A 60 -3.41 -6.95 22.88
N TRP A 61 -3.59 -6.09 21.88
CA TRP A 61 -2.48 -5.43 21.17
C TRP A 61 -1.81 -4.34 22.00
N LYS A 62 -2.54 -3.59 22.83
CA LYS A 62 -1.91 -2.67 23.79
C LYS A 62 -0.91 -3.40 24.69
N PHE A 63 -1.26 -4.59 25.19
CA PHE A 63 -0.35 -5.41 26.02
C PHE A 63 0.79 -6.06 25.21
N ARG A 64 0.55 -6.50 23.97
CA ARG A 64 1.56 -7.17 23.12
C ARG A 64 2.38 -6.24 22.22
N SER A 65 2.12 -4.94 22.23
CA SER A 65 2.88 -3.95 21.45
C SER A 65 4.38 -3.94 21.79
N ALA A 66 4.74 -4.18 23.05
CA ALA A 66 6.14 -4.30 23.50
C ALA A 66 6.88 -5.44 22.79
N GLU A 67 6.16 -6.51 22.52
CA GLU A 67 6.63 -7.72 21.86
C GLU A 67 6.93 -7.46 20.37
N TYR A 68 6.15 -6.60 19.69
CA TYR A 68 6.41 -6.15 18.32
C TYR A 68 7.60 -5.19 18.25
N ARG A 69 7.66 -4.22 19.19
CA ARG A 69 8.81 -3.31 19.32
C ARG A 69 10.13 -4.06 19.56
N HIS A 70 10.11 -5.11 20.38
CA HIS A 70 11.28 -5.96 20.61
C HIS A 70 11.72 -6.76 19.38
N SER A 71 10.78 -7.17 18.51
CA SER A 71 11.14 -7.82 17.25
C SER A 71 11.77 -6.82 16.28
N GLN A 72 11.24 -5.60 16.21
CA GLN A 72 11.80 -4.53 15.39
C GLN A 72 13.19 -4.09 15.87
N SER A 73 13.47 -4.12 17.18
CA SER A 73 14.78 -3.73 17.73
C SER A 73 15.93 -4.68 17.33
N LYS A 74 15.63 -5.83 16.73
CA LYS A 74 16.64 -6.74 16.16
C LYS A 74 17.15 -6.28 14.80
N PHE A 75 16.49 -5.30 14.19
CA PHE A 75 16.85 -4.74 12.90
C PHE A 75 17.34 -3.31 13.08
N GLU A 76 18.34 -2.94 12.30
CA GLU A 76 18.75 -1.55 12.17
C GLU A 76 17.68 -0.80 11.36
N ILE A 77 16.84 -0.05 12.07
CA ILE A 77 15.75 0.75 11.50
C ILE A 77 16.08 2.22 11.72
N VAL A 78 16.15 2.97 10.63
CA VAL A 78 16.32 4.43 10.65
C VAL A 78 15.00 5.07 11.10
N LYS A 79 15.04 5.82 12.20
CA LYS A 79 13.89 6.52 12.80
C LYS A 79 14.02 8.04 12.78
N GLU A 80 15.21 8.55 12.48
CA GLU A 80 15.54 9.97 12.48
C GLU A 80 16.01 10.40 11.08
N GLY A 81 16.07 11.71 10.84
CA GLY A 81 16.50 12.30 9.57
C GLY A 81 15.32 12.81 8.72
N PRO A 82 15.48 12.91 7.39
CA PRO A 82 14.39 13.27 6.49
C PRO A 82 13.56 12.04 6.08
N THR A 83 12.28 12.26 5.85
CA THR A 83 11.33 11.29 5.29
C THR A 83 11.52 11.17 3.79
N VAL A 84 10.98 10.12 3.17
CA VAL A 84 10.99 9.94 1.71
C VAL A 84 10.24 11.08 1.03
N ILE A 85 9.16 11.58 1.63
CA ILE A 85 8.38 12.71 1.10
C ILE A 85 9.24 13.98 1.08
N GLU A 86 9.99 14.25 2.14
CA GLU A 86 10.90 15.40 2.22
C GLU A 86 12.06 15.27 1.23
N GLU A 87 12.68 14.10 1.16
CA GLU A 87 13.77 13.83 0.21
C GLU A 87 13.31 13.96 -1.25
N ALA A 88 12.14 13.42 -1.60
CA ALA A 88 11.64 13.45 -2.96
C ALA A 88 11.09 14.82 -3.38
N ARG A 89 10.99 15.79 -2.47
CA ARG A 89 10.43 17.12 -2.75
C ARG A 89 11.16 17.78 -3.92
N GLY A 90 10.40 18.30 -4.89
CA GLY A 90 10.93 18.92 -6.11
C GLY A 90 11.51 17.94 -7.15
N ARG A 91 11.50 16.62 -6.87
CA ARG A 91 11.97 15.56 -7.78
C ARG A 91 10.84 14.61 -8.21
N VAL A 92 9.60 14.98 -7.90
CA VAL A 92 8.39 14.25 -8.31
C VAL A 92 7.75 14.98 -9.47
N THR A 93 7.41 14.25 -10.53
CA THR A 93 6.73 14.80 -11.71
C THR A 93 5.51 13.97 -12.05
N ILE A 94 4.48 14.61 -12.60
CA ILE A 94 3.28 13.94 -13.09
C ILE A 94 3.41 13.83 -14.62
N GLU A 95 3.60 12.62 -15.14
CA GLU A 95 3.72 12.38 -16.58
C GLU A 95 2.36 12.42 -17.27
N CYS A 96 1.31 12.01 -16.55
CA CYS A 96 -0.07 11.94 -17.00
C CYS A 96 -1.02 12.09 -15.81
N GLU A 97 -2.12 12.83 -15.96
CA GLU A 97 -3.09 13.11 -14.89
C GLU A 97 -4.52 12.92 -15.42
N ASN A 98 -5.11 11.77 -15.11
CA ASN A 98 -6.49 11.44 -15.50
C ASN A 98 -7.38 11.07 -14.30
N SER A 99 -6.90 11.34 -13.08
CA SER A 99 -7.56 10.94 -11.84
C SER A 99 -8.95 11.56 -11.68
N LYS A 100 -9.95 10.73 -11.33
CA LYS A 100 -11.24 11.20 -10.84
C LYS A 100 -11.17 11.44 -9.32
N LEU A 101 -11.12 12.70 -8.92
CA LEU A 101 -10.92 13.09 -7.51
C LEU A 101 -12.06 12.65 -6.56
N GLU A 102 -13.24 12.36 -7.09
CA GLU A 102 -14.40 11.85 -6.31
C GLU A 102 -14.49 10.30 -6.30
N ALA A 103 -13.43 9.59 -6.71
CA ALA A 103 -13.43 8.13 -6.74
C ALA A 103 -13.58 7.53 -5.34
N SER A 104 -14.46 6.52 -5.21
CA SER A 104 -14.65 5.80 -3.95
C SER A 104 -13.64 4.67 -3.74
N ARG A 105 -12.99 4.20 -4.81
CA ARG A 105 -11.99 3.13 -4.79
C ARG A 105 -10.73 3.58 -5.51
N VAL A 106 -9.58 3.46 -4.86
CA VAL A 106 -8.30 3.90 -5.43
C VAL A 106 -7.23 2.84 -5.24
N ALA A 107 -6.38 2.64 -6.24
CA ALA A 107 -5.21 1.77 -6.16
C ALA A 107 -3.94 2.60 -6.34
N LEU A 108 -3.05 2.51 -5.35
CA LEU A 108 -1.69 3.03 -5.40
C LEU A 108 -0.76 1.90 -5.84
N VAL A 109 -0.29 1.98 -7.08
CA VAL A 109 0.55 0.95 -7.70
C VAL A 109 2.00 1.40 -7.65
N ALA A 110 2.83 0.73 -6.87
CA ALA A 110 4.28 0.94 -6.85
C ALA A 110 4.94 0.19 -8.01
N HIS A 111 5.80 0.87 -8.75
CA HIS A 111 6.52 0.32 -9.89
C HIS A 111 8.00 0.74 -9.88
N TRP A 112 8.90 -0.17 -10.20
CA TRP A 112 10.32 0.14 -10.43
C TRP A 112 10.82 -0.53 -11.71
N SER A 113 11.59 0.21 -12.51
CA SER A 113 12.19 -0.31 -13.74
C SER A 113 13.39 0.51 -14.16
N ILE A 114 14.38 -0.12 -14.78
CA ILE A 114 15.49 0.59 -15.46
C ILE A 114 15.03 1.08 -16.84
N GLN A 115 14.09 0.36 -17.45
CA GLN A 115 13.58 0.64 -18.80
C GLN A 115 12.21 1.34 -18.75
N PRO A 116 11.88 2.19 -19.74
CA PRO A 116 10.61 2.92 -19.74
C PRO A 116 9.39 2.02 -20.03
N ASN A 117 9.58 0.85 -20.65
CA ASN A 117 8.51 -0.07 -20.98
C ASN A 117 7.95 -0.75 -19.72
N ILE A 118 6.64 -0.61 -19.50
CA ILE A 118 5.97 -1.39 -18.45
C ILE A 118 5.81 -2.85 -18.88
N SER A 119 5.86 -3.78 -17.93
CA SER A 119 5.64 -5.20 -18.22
C SER A 119 4.19 -5.50 -18.58
N THR A 120 3.96 -6.55 -19.38
CA THR A 120 2.62 -7.06 -19.69
C THR A 120 1.83 -7.41 -18.42
N SER A 121 2.51 -7.95 -17.41
CA SER A 121 1.88 -8.28 -16.12
C SER A 121 1.43 -7.02 -15.34
N LEU A 122 2.24 -5.97 -15.31
CA LEU A 122 1.84 -4.70 -14.68
C LEU A 122 0.67 -4.06 -15.45
N GLU A 123 0.73 -4.07 -16.77
CA GLU A 123 -0.36 -3.56 -17.61
C GLU A 123 -1.67 -4.33 -17.35
N LYS A 124 -1.62 -5.67 -17.33
CA LYS A 124 -2.78 -6.51 -17.03
C LYS A 124 -3.34 -6.24 -15.63
N LEU A 125 -2.49 -6.09 -14.62
CA LEU A 125 -2.90 -5.74 -13.26
C LEU A 125 -3.66 -4.41 -13.23
N ILE A 126 -3.13 -3.37 -13.86
CA ILE A 126 -3.74 -2.04 -13.90
C ILE A 126 -5.09 -2.08 -14.62
N LEU A 127 -5.16 -2.77 -15.77
CA LEU A 127 -6.42 -2.93 -16.51
C LEU A 127 -7.48 -3.67 -15.70
N GLU A 128 -7.12 -4.72 -14.97
CA GLU A 128 -8.05 -5.43 -14.10
C GLU A 128 -8.54 -4.56 -12.94
N LEU A 129 -7.70 -3.73 -12.33
CA LEU A 129 -8.12 -2.76 -11.32
C LEU A 129 -9.11 -1.73 -11.90
N LEU A 130 -8.77 -1.14 -13.05
CA LEU A 130 -9.62 -0.19 -13.77
C LEU A 130 -10.97 -0.78 -14.18
N ASN A 131 -11.02 -2.07 -14.54
CA ASN A 131 -12.24 -2.78 -14.90
C ASN A 131 -13.12 -3.13 -13.68
N ASN A 132 -12.60 -2.95 -12.46
CA ASN A 132 -13.32 -3.16 -11.20
C ASN A 132 -13.49 -1.83 -10.43
N ASP A 133 -13.61 -0.73 -11.17
CA ASP A 133 -13.94 0.61 -10.68
C ASP A 133 -12.91 1.25 -9.74
N TYR A 134 -11.66 0.79 -9.77
CA TYR A 134 -10.57 1.48 -9.09
C TYR A 134 -10.03 2.61 -9.98
N GLU A 135 -9.92 3.80 -9.42
CA GLU A 135 -9.00 4.82 -9.94
C GLU A 135 -7.56 4.37 -9.68
N VAL A 136 -6.66 4.51 -10.65
CA VAL A 136 -5.29 3.98 -10.53
C VAL A 136 -4.28 5.11 -10.60
N ILE A 137 -3.45 5.18 -9.57
CA ILE A 137 -2.28 6.05 -9.51
C ILE A 137 -1.05 5.14 -9.55
N LEU A 138 -0.33 5.19 -10.67
CA LEU A 138 0.93 4.49 -10.86
C LEU A 138 2.07 5.39 -10.36
N ILE A 139 2.75 4.98 -9.29
CA ILE A 139 3.91 5.67 -8.74
C ILE A 139 5.16 4.90 -9.16
N SER A 140 5.90 5.46 -10.11
CA SER A 140 7.04 4.81 -10.72
C SER A 140 8.37 5.43 -10.31
N ALA A 141 9.23 4.58 -9.75
CA ALA A 141 10.65 4.83 -9.49
C ALA A 141 11.53 4.46 -10.70
N CYS A 142 11.01 4.57 -11.93
CA CYS A 142 11.78 4.21 -13.11
C CYS A 142 13.00 5.14 -13.27
N GLU A 143 14.14 4.56 -13.65
CA GLU A 143 15.41 5.30 -13.76
C GLU A 143 15.63 5.92 -15.15
N SER A 144 14.88 5.44 -16.16
CA SER A 144 14.93 6.03 -17.50
C SER A 144 14.41 7.47 -17.49
N PRO A 145 15.11 8.43 -18.13
CA PRO A 145 14.62 9.80 -18.26
C PRO A 145 13.45 9.92 -19.24
N ASN A 146 13.22 8.89 -20.05
CA ASN A 146 12.08 8.84 -20.98
C ASN A 146 10.78 8.62 -20.21
N LYS A 147 9.68 9.15 -20.77
CA LYS A 147 8.32 8.84 -20.30
C LYS A 147 8.09 7.34 -20.33
N LEU A 148 7.27 6.85 -19.40
CA LEU A 148 6.88 5.45 -19.40
C LEU A 148 6.14 5.11 -20.69
N VAL A 149 6.50 3.96 -21.27
CA VAL A 149 5.87 3.41 -22.47
C VAL A 149 4.89 2.34 -22.03
N SER A 150 3.62 2.57 -22.32
CA SER A 150 2.51 1.68 -22.02
C SER A 150 1.45 1.79 -23.12
N SER A 151 0.46 0.89 -23.15
CA SER A 151 -0.58 0.99 -24.17
C SER A 151 -1.42 2.27 -24.02
N PRO A 152 -1.91 2.84 -25.13
CA PRO A 152 -2.80 4.01 -25.09
C PRO A 152 -4.02 3.81 -24.19
N LYS A 153 -4.55 2.56 -24.18
CA LYS A 153 -5.68 2.13 -23.34
C LYS A 153 -5.43 2.37 -21.84
N LEU A 154 -4.18 2.34 -21.41
CA LEU A 154 -3.77 2.55 -20.03
C LEU A 154 -3.46 4.03 -19.77
N THR A 155 -2.64 4.67 -20.62
CA THR A 155 -2.21 6.07 -20.39
C THR A 155 -3.36 7.06 -20.33
N GLU A 156 -4.47 6.82 -21.02
CA GLU A 156 -5.64 7.71 -21.03
C GLU A 156 -6.54 7.55 -19.79
N ARG A 157 -6.29 6.53 -18.95
CA ARG A 157 -7.17 6.13 -17.85
C ARG A 157 -6.54 6.18 -16.47
N ILE A 158 -5.26 6.50 -16.38
CA ILE A 158 -4.53 6.50 -15.10
C ILE A 158 -3.77 7.79 -14.87
N THR A 159 -3.35 7.99 -13.63
CA THR A 159 -2.34 9.01 -13.29
C THR A 159 -0.98 8.36 -13.10
N ILE A 160 0.06 8.95 -13.69
CA ILE A 160 1.44 8.47 -13.60
C ILE A 160 2.28 9.51 -12.86
N ILE A 161 2.77 9.12 -11.70
CA ILE A 161 3.69 9.91 -10.86
C ILE A 161 5.08 9.30 -10.97
N ARG A 162 6.06 10.09 -11.40
CA ARG A 162 7.47 9.73 -11.39
C ARG A 162 8.13 10.24 -10.12
N LYS A 163 9.02 9.41 -9.57
CA LYS A 163 9.81 9.74 -8.40
C LYS A 163 11.23 9.19 -8.51
N PRO A 164 12.20 9.70 -7.74
CA PRO A 164 13.47 9.02 -7.56
C PRO A 164 13.29 7.66 -6.85
N ASN A 165 14.25 6.76 -7.03
CA ASN A 165 14.26 5.44 -6.40
C ASN A 165 14.64 5.51 -4.91
N LEU A 166 13.74 6.10 -4.10
CA LEU A 166 13.88 6.25 -2.65
C LEU A 166 12.74 5.51 -1.94
N GLY A 167 13.08 4.84 -0.84
CA GLY A 167 12.10 4.22 0.08
C GLY A 167 11.39 2.96 -0.43
N TYR A 168 11.81 2.39 -1.57
CA TYR A 168 11.14 1.25 -2.22
C TYR A 168 9.62 1.49 -2.37
N ASP A 169 8.82 0.43 -2.28
CA ASP A 169 7.36 0.47 -2.49
C ASP A 169 6.65 1.34 -1.45
N PHE A 170 7.08 1.31 -0.18
CA PHE A 170 6.51 2.17 0.85
C PHE A 170 6.78 3.65 0.59
N GLY A 171 7.93 3.98 0.00
CA GLY A 171 8.21 5.33 -0.49
C GLY A 171 7.27 5.75 -1.62
N SER A 172 6.93 4.82 -2.52
CA SER A 172 5.93 5.05 -3.56
C SER A 172 4.55 5.31 -2.97
N TRP A 173 4.11 4.52 -2.00
CA TRP A 173 2.80 4.69 -1.36
C TRP A 173 2.72 5.91 -0.46
N ALA A 174 3.82 6.30 0.20
CA ALA A 174 3.90 7.56 0.95
C ALA A 174 3.65 8.78 0.04
N LEU A 175 4.28 8.81 -1.14
CA LEU A 175 4.05 9.86 -2.13
C LEU A 175 2.66 9.78 -2.77
N GLY A 176 2.17 8.57 -3.04
CA GLY A 176 0.79 8.35 -3.48
C GLY A 176 -0.23 8.88 -2.46
N ASN A 177 0.02 8.67 -1.16
CA ASN A 177 -0.82 9.19 -0.08
C ASN A 177 -0.86 10.73 -0.06
N GLU A 178 0.25 11.40 -0.34
CA GLU A 178 0.27 12.86 -0.49
C GLU A 178 -0.62 13.33 -1.65
N TYR A 179 -0.60 12.61 -2.78
CA TYR A 179 -1.47 12.91 -3.91
C TYR A 179 -2.95 12.65 -3.59
N LEU A 180 -3.26 11.61 -2.81
CA LEU A 180 -4.62 11.30 -2.36
C LEU A 180 -5.26 12.36 -1.47
N LYS A 181 -4.50 13.34 -0.95
CA LYS A 181 -5.10 14.48 -0.21
C LYS A 181 -6.03 15.32 -1.08
N ASN A 182 -5.86 15.25 -2.40
CA ASN A 182 -6.74 15.92 -3.37
C ASN A 182 -8.06 15.17 -3.58
N PHE A 183 -8.18 13.94 -3.06
CA PHE A 183 -9.35 13.10 -3.25
C PHE A 183 -10.37 13.27 -2.13
N SER A 184 -11.61 13.01 -2.53
CA SER A 184 -12.81 13.12 -1.74
C SER A 184 -13.56 11.79 -1.81
N GLY A 185 -14.14 11.34 -0.69
CA GLY A 185 -15.04 10.18 -0.69
C GLY A 185 -14.39 8.79 -0.85
N VAL A 186 -13.05 8.67 -0.86
CA VAL A 186 -12.35 7.38 -0.96
C VAL A 186 -12.70 6.47 0.24
N ARG A 187 -13.24 5.29 -0.06
CA ARG A 187 -13.68 4.26 0.91
C ARG A 187 -12.78 3.04 0.89
N GLU A 188 -12.22 2.71 -0.26
CA GLU A 188 -11.30 1.57 -0.40
C GLU A 188 -9.99 2.02 -1.04
N VAL A 189 -8.88 1.54 -0.48
CA VAL A 189 -7.54 1.79 -0.99
C VAL A 189 -6.80 0.47 -1.14
N ILE A 190 -6.22 0.22 -2.31
CA ILE A 190 -5.28 -0.87 -2.54
C ILE A 190 -3.86 -0.30 -2.59
N LEU A 191 -2.97 -0.89 -1.80
CA LEU A 191 -1.53 -0.77 -1.98
C LEU A 191 -1.04 -2.03 -2.69
N VAL A 192 -0.43 -1.88 -3.86
CA VAL A 192 0.06 -3.01 -4.66
C VAL A 192 1.38 -2.66 -5.32
N ASN A 193 2.26 -3.65 -5.50
CA ASN A 193 3.52 -3.48 -6.22
C ASN A 193 3.64 -4.49 -7.39
N ASP A 194 4.64 -4.30 -8.23
CA ASP A 194 4.90 -5.11 -9.43
C ASP A 194 5.87 -6.28 -9.19
N SER A 195 6.14 -6.63 -7.93
CA SER A 195 7.06 -7.72 -7.55
C SER A 195 6.56 -9.13 -7.91
N CYS A 196 5.29 -9.24 -8.32
CA CYS A 196 4.63 -10.46 -8.75
C CYS A 196 4.35 -10.44 -10.26
N ALA A 197 4.37 -11.63 -10.87
CA ALA A 197 3.79 -11.87 -12.18
C ALA A 197 2.31 -12.27 -12.03
N GLY A 198 1.51 -11.88 -13.02
CA GLY A 198 0.05 -12.01 -13.04
C GLY A 198 -0.67 -10.66 -13.24
N PRO A 199 -1.99 -10.57 -13.04
CA PRO A 199 -2.86 -11.68 -12.63
C PRO A 199 -3.04 -12.70 -13.76
N PHE A 200 -3.04 -13.99 -13.41
CA PHE A 200 -3.27 -15.07 -14.39
C PHE A 200 -4.74 -15.21 -14.78
N GLY A 201 -5.67 -14.85 -13.90
CA GLY A 201 -7.11 -14.79 -14.18
C GLY A 201 -7.68 -13.39 -14.07
N LYS A 202 -9.02 -13.31 -14.14
CA LYS A 202 -9.75 -12.07 -13.80
C LYS A 202 -9.56 -11.75 -12.33
N LEU A 203 -9.28 -10.48 -12.00
CA LEU A 203 -9.02 -10.07 -10.62
C LEU A 203 -10.31 -9.78 -9.84
N GLY A 204 -11.45 -9.62 -10.53
CA GLY A 204 -12.73 -9.22 -9.91
C GLY A 204 -13.19 -10.11 -8.77
N GLU A 205 -13.03 -11.44 -8.88
CA GLU A 205 -13.37 -12.36 -7.79
C GLU A 205 -12.47 -12.14 -6.56
N THR A 206 -11.17 -11.94 -6.77
CA THR A 206 -10.23 -11.65 -5.68
C THR A 206 -10.57 -10.31 -5.01
N LEU A 207 -10.92 -9.29 -5.79
CA LEU A 207 -11.33 -7.97 -5.26
C LEU A 207 -12.65 -8.03 -4.49
N SER A 208 -13.62 -8.83 -4.95
CA SER A 208 -14.86 -9.08 -4.19
C SER A 208 -14.54 -9.74 -2.86
N ARG A 209 -13.73 -10.81 -2.87
CA ARG A 209 -13.32 -11.49 -1.64
C ARG A 209 -12.59 -10.57 -0.66
N LEU A 210 -11.75 -9.65 -1.14
CA LEU A 210 -11.10 -8.63 -0.30
C LEU A 210 -12.14 -7.67 0.33
N SER A 211 -13.11 -7.21 -0.47
CA SER A 211 -14.18 -6.33 -0.01
C SER A 211 -15.07 -7.00 1.05
N ASP A 212 -15.38 -8.28 0.83
CA ASP A 212 -16.25 -9.11 1.67
C ASP A 212 -15.53 -9.68 2.90
N ALA A 213 -14.20 -9.71 2.92
CA ALA A 213 -13.41 -10.25 4.02
C ALA A 213 -13.77 -9.57 5.35
N PRO A 214 -13.79 -10.26 6.50
CA PRO A 214 -14.20 -9.67 7.77
C PRO A 214 -13.19 -8.66 8.36
N PHE A 215 -12.09 -8.38 7.66
CA PHE A 215 -10.99 -7.54 8.12
C PHE A 215 -11.10 -6.10 7.58
N ASP A 216 -10.60 -5.13 8.33
CA ASP A 216 -10.51 -3.72 7.90
C ASP A 216 -9.27 -3.46 7.03
N VAL A 217 -8.22 -4.26 7.25
CA VAL A 217 -6.98 -4.29 6.47
C VAL A 217 -6.70 -5.74 6.09
N THR A 218 -6.73 -6.03 4.80
CA THR A 218 -6.57 -7.39 4.27
C THR A 218 -5.34 -7.47 3.38
N GLY A 219 -4.37 -8.28 3.75
CA GLY A 219 -3.31 -8.69 2.82
C GLY A 219 -3.83 -9.78 1.88
N ILE A 220 -3.35 -9.87 0.66
CA ILE A 220 -3.65 -11.07 -0.14
C ILE A 220 -3.05 -12.31 0.53
N THR A 221 -1.84 -12.19 1.11
CA THR A 221 -1.22 -13.18 1.99
C THR A 221 -0.70 -12.51 3.25
N ASP A 222 -0.52 -13.30 4.30
CA ASP A 222 0.22 -12.93 5.51
C ASP A 222 1.47 -13.81 5.65
N SER A 223 2.24 -13.60 6.71
CA SER A 223 3.41 -14.39 7.03
C SER A 223 3.65 -14.43 8.54
N LEU A 224 4.12 -15.59 9.03
CA LEU A 224 4.68 -15.79 10.36
C LEU A 224 6.20 -16.02 10.33
N GLN A 225 6.88 -15.63 9.26
CA GLN A 225 8.34 -15.78 9.15
C GLN A 225 9.11 -15.04 10.25
N PHE A 226 8.56 -13.95 10.79
CA PHE A 226 9.17 -13.21 11.90
C PHE A 226 8.17 -13.09 13.05
N ARG A 227 7.08 -12.36 12.79
CA ARG A 227 5.82 -12.32 13.55
C ARG A 227 4.68 -12.19 12.56
N PHE A 228 3.44 -12.18 13.02
CA PHE A 228 2.30 -11.96 12.14
C PHE A 228 2.40 -10.59 11.45
N HIS A 229 2.37 -10.62 10.13
CA HIS A 229 2.30 -9.44 9.27
C HIS A 229 1.67 -9.77 7.93
N LEU A 230 1.04 -8.77 7.33
CA LEU A 230 0.60 -8.81 5.95
C LEU A 230 1.80 -8.64 5.02
N GLN A 231 1.82 -9.39 3.92
CA GLN A 231 2.83 -9.19 2.89
C GLN A 231 2.44 -7.99 2.02
N SER A 232 3.40 -7.08 1.79
CA SER A 232 3.12 -5.75 1.22
C SER A 232 2.75 -5.71 -0.25
N TYR A 233 2.86 -6.82 -0.99
CA TYR A 233 2.67 -6.77 -2.44
C TYR A 233 1.22 -6.60 -2.87
N PHE A 234 0.26 -6.81 -1.98
CA PHE A 234 -1.15 -6.50 -2.20
C PHE A 234 -1.86 -6.37 -0.85
N ILE A 235 -2.19 -5.15 -0.45
CA ILE A 235 -2.92 -4.84 0.78
C ILE A 235 -4.15 -4.01 0.42
N HIS A 236 -5.31 -4.42 0.92
CA HIS A 236 -6.58 -3.74 0.76
C HIS A 236 -7.03 -3.12 2.08
N PHE A 237 -7.41 -1.86 2.04
CA PHE A 237 -8.00 -1.11 3.13
C PHE A 237 -9.44 -0.82 2.75
N LYS A 238 -10.39 -1.07 3.66
CA LYS A 238 -11.81 -0.81 3.40
C LYS A 238 -12.44 0.08 4.44
N ASN A 239 -13.61 0.63 4.09
CA ASN A 239 -14.39 1.51 4.96
C ASN A 239 -13.59 2.71 5.51
N GLY A 240 -12.63 3.23 4.72
CA GLY A 240 -11.81 4.37 5.10
C GLY A 240 -10.71 4.08 6.12
N SER A 241 -10.41 2.79 6.43
CA SER A 241 -9.35 2.43 7.38
C SER A 241 -7.97 3.01 7.01
N PHE A 242 -7.72 3.23 5.71
CA PHE A 242 -6.52 3.89 5.19
C PHE A 242 -6.31 5.30 5.74
N TYR A 243 -7.37 6.04 6.06
CA TYR A 243 -7.31 7.42 6.56
C TYR A 243 -7.24 7.54 8.07
N ASN A 244 -7.14 6.41 8.79
CA ASN A 244 -6.88 6.44 10.22
C ASN A 244 -5.56 7.16 10.52
N HIS A 245 -5.56 7.98 11.57
CA HIS A 245 -4.41 8.81 11.93
C HIS A 245 -3.12 7.99 12.07
N GLY A 246 -3.14 6.82 12.71
CA GLY A 246 -1.95 5.97 12.86
C GLY A 246 -1.40 5.45 11.54
N ILE A 247 -2.27 5.04 10.61
CA ILE A 247 -1.85 4.63 9.25
C ILE A 247 -1.28 5.82 8.47
N GLN A 248 -1.92 6.98 8.59
CA GLN A 248 -1.52 8.21 7.92
C GLN A 248 -0.19 8.75 8.47
N ASP A 249 0.03 8.70 9.78
CA ASP A 249 1.29 9.06 10.43
C ASP A 249 2.39 8.10 10.00
N PHE A 250 2.12 6.80 9.97
CA PHE A 250 3.05 5.79 9.47
C PHE A 250 3.51 6.06 8.04
N LEU A 251 2.58 6.34 7.12
CA LEU A 251 2.90 6.62 5.72
C LEU A 251 3.70 7.92 5.57
N ARG A 252 3.42 8.93 6.41
CA ARG A 252 4.19 10.18 6.43
C ARG A 252 5.61 10.00 6.97
N ASP A 253 5.82 9.08 7.90
CA ASP A 253 7.12 8.82 8.53
C ASP A 253 7.96 7.76 7.78
N VAL A 254 7.58 7.37 6.56
CA VAL A 254 8.40 6.47 5.74
C VAL A 254 9.74 7.11 5.42
N ARG A 255 10.83 6.39 5.71
CA ARG A 255 12.23 6.82 5.58
C ARG A 255 13.03 5.90 4.65
N ILE A 256 14.23 6.32 4.27
CA ILE A 256 15.15 5.45 3.54
C ILE A 256 15.77 4.47 4.53
N GLN A 257 15.63 3.17 4.28
CA GLN A 257 16.17 2.12 5.13
C GLN A 257 17.42 1.50 4.51
N PRO A 258 18.40 1.05 5.31
CA PRO A 258 19.71 0.61 4.82
C PRO A 258 19.68 -0.76 4.14
N SER A 259 18.64 -1.57 4.37
CA SER A 259 18.54 -2.93 3.81
C SER A 259 17.11 -3.36 3.56
N LYS A 260 16.93 -4.38 2.70
CA LYS A 260 15.62 -5.02 2.46
C LYS A 260 15.02 -5.59 3.75
N ASN A 261 15.83 -6.13 4.66
CA ASN A 261 15.36 -6.63 5.95
C ASN A 261 14.87 -5.48 6.84
N SER A 262 15.55 -4.33 6.82
CA SER A 262 15.13 -3.12 7.50
C SER A 262 13.82 -2.58 6.93
N VAL A 263 13.60 -2.64 5.61
CA VAL A 263 12.32 -2.31 4.96
C VAL A 263 11.21 -3.23 5.45
N ILE A 264 11.42 -4.55 5.45
CA ILE A 264 10.41 -5.52 5.95
C ILE A 264 10.09 -5.23 7.42
N ALA A 265 11.12 -5.05 8.25
CA ALA A 265 10.94 -4.84 9.68
C ALA A 265 10.30 -3.49 10.02
N ALA A 266 10.72 -2.41 9.35
CA ALA A 266 10.16 -1.09 9.55
C ALA A 266 8.72 -1.01 9.02
N TYR A 267 8.45 -1.64 7.88
CA TYR A 267 7.24 -1.32 7.13
C TYR A 267 6.22 -2.46 7.02
N GLU A 268 6.60 -3.69 6.66
CA GLU A 268 5.61 -4.78 6.62
C GLU A 268 5.14 -5.16 8.02
N LEU A 269 6.09 -5.36 8.95
CA LEU A 269 5.78 -5.56 10.36
C LEU A 269 5.14 -4.32 10.97
N GLY A 270 5.65 -3.13 10.62
CA GLY A 270 5.19 -1.85 11.17
C GLY A 270 3.74 -1.54 10.80
N LEU A 271 3.38 -1.63 9.51
CA LEU A 271 2.02 -1.37 9.03
C LEU A 271 1.01 -2.31 9.70
N SER A 272 1.33 -3.60 9.77
CA SER A 272 0.46 -4.58 10.42
C SER A 272 0.28 -4.28 11.91
N ALA A 273 1.38 -3.95 12.61
CA ALA A 273 1.35 -3.59 14.03
C ALA A 273 0.51 -2.34 14.28
N ILE A 274 0.74 -1.27 13.51
CA ILE A 274 0.04 0.00 13.67
C ILE A 274 -1.46 -0.17 13.39
N ALA A 275 -1.84 -0.95 12.39
CA ALA A 275 -3.24 -1.26 12.15
C ALA A 275 -3.89 -1.95 13.37
N MET A 276 -3.24 -2.97 13.92
CA MET A 276 -3.74 -3.71 15.08
C MET A 276 -3.77 -2.87 16.37
N GLU A 277 -2.75 -2.04 16.60
CA GLU A 277 -2.67 -1.09 17.73
C GLU A 277 -3.76 -0.02 17.66
N ASN A 278 -4.24 0.31 16.45
CA ASN A 278 -5.38 1.18 16.22
C ASN A 278 -6.74 0.45 16.26
N GLY A 279 -6.76 -0.83 16.66
CA GLY A 279 -7.98 -1.61 16.89
C GLY A 279 -8.63 -2.17 15.62
N PHE A 280 -7.92 -2.18 14.50
CA PHE A 280 -8.40 -2.79 13.27
C PHE A 280 -8.33 -4.32 13.34
N LEU A 281 -9.28 -4.96 12.65
CA LEU A 281 -9.18 -6.38 12.32
C LEU A 281 -8.26 -6.51 11.11
N VAL A 282 -7.18 -7.28 11.27
CA VAL A 282 -6.13 -7.47 10.25
C VAL A 282 -6.06 -8.95 9.92
N GLY A 283 -6.04 -9.29 8.63
CA GLY A 283 -5.99 -10.68 8.19
C GLY A 283 -5.62 -10.82 6.72
N ALA A 284 -5.60 -12.05 6.21
CA ALA A 284 -5.28 -12.33 4.82
C ALA A 284 -6.31 -13.23 4.14
N LEU A 285 -6.44 -13.09 2.81
CA LEU A 285 -7.27 -14.01 2.01
C LEU A 285 -6.67 -15.41 1.94
N TYR A 286 -5.34 -15.50 1.87
CA TYR A 286 -4.58 -16.74 1.83
C TYR A 286 -3.62 -16.78 3.04
N PRO A 287 -4.12 -17.17 4.22
CA PRO A 287 -3.32 -17.15 5.44
C PRO A 287 -2.21 -18.20 5.43
N TRP A 288 -1.10 -17.91 6.11
CA TRP A 288 0.14 -18.66 6.06
C TRP A 288 -0.06 -20.14 6.45
N ASN A 289 -0.97 -20.43 7.39
CA ASN A 289 -1.18 -21.76 7.96
C ASN A 289 -1.87 -22.73 7.01
N ILE A 290 -2.53 -22.25 5.96
CA ILE A 290 -3.09 -23.10 4.90
C ILE A 290 -2.19 -23.16 3.67
N VAL A 291 -1.20 -22.25 3.58
CA VAL A 291 -0.34 -22.09 2.42
C VAL A 291 1.03 -22.74 2.61
N SER A 292 1.65 -22.56 3.78
CA SER A 292 3.04 -22.94 4.02
C SER A 292 3.29 -23.35 5.48
N GLN A 293 4.51 -23.79 5.75
CA GLN A 293 4.97 -24.19 7.07
C GLN A 293 5.31 -22.96 7.93
N TYR A 294 5.28 -23.14 9.25
CA TYR A 294 5.71 -22.15 10.23
C TYR A 294 7.15 -21.66 9.94
N TRP A 295 7.43 -20.38 10.19
CA TRP A 295 8.71 -19.69 9.90
C TRP A 295 9.15 -19.60 8.42
N LYS A 296 8.34 -20.07 7.46
CA LYS A 296 8.65 -19.90 6.03
C LYS A 296 7.87 -18.73 5.45
N ASN A 297 8.39 -18.14 4.38
CA ASN A 297 7.67 -17.15 3.58
C ASN A 297 6.61 -17.85 2.71
N PRO A 298 5.30 -17.63 2.93
CA PRO A 298 4.26 -18.36 2.21
C PRO A 298 4.28 -18.08 0.70
N SER A 299 4.49 -16.82 0.31
CA SER A 299 4.55 -16.43 -1.11
C SER A 299 5.75 -16.98 -1.89
N VAL A 300 6.78 -17.50 -1.21
CA VAL A 300 7.99 -18.05 -1.85
C VAL A 300 8.06 -19.56 -1.74
N THR A 301 7.70 -20.13 -0.58
CA THR A 301 7.83 -21.58 -0.34
C THR A 301 6.54 -22.34 -0.60
N GLY A 302 5.38 -21.71 -0.39
CA GLY A 302 4.05 -22.27 -0.61
C GLY A 302 3.42 -21.81 -1.93
N TRP A 303 4.23 -21.35 -2.89
CA TRP A 303 3.72 -20.74 -4.13
C TRP A 303 2.84 -21.69 -4.96
N LYS A 304 3.13 -23.01 -4.95
CA LYS A 304 2.28 -24.00 -5.64
C LYS A 304 0.90 -24.07 -4.99
N ASN A 305 0.85 -24.23 -3.68
CA ASN A 305 -0.39 -24.25 -2.90
C ASN A 305 -1.19 -22.96 -3.08
N LEU A 306 -0.53 -21.80 -3.15
CA LEU A 306 -1.21 -20.53 -3.47
C LEU A 306 -1.94 -20.61 -4.81
N LEU A 307 -1.26 -21.05 -5.86
CA LEU A 307 -1.88 -21.16 -7.18
C LEU A 307 -3.02 -22.18 -7.20
N GLU A 308 -2.87 -23.32 -6.50
CA GLU A 308 -3.93 -24.34 -6.35
C GLU A 308 -5.17 -23.81 -5.63
N LEU A 309 -4.98 -22.89 -4.68
CA LEU A 309 -6.07 -22.20 -3.97
C LEU A 309 -6.69 -21.05 -4.79
N GLY A 310 -6.23 -20.82 -6.03
CA GLY A 310 -6.72 -19.76 -6.89
C GLY A 310 -6.06 -18.39 -6.68
N HIS A 311 -4.92 -18.30 -5.98
CA HIS A 311 -4.18 -17.06 -5.85
C HIS A 311 -3.69 -16.60 -7.24
N PRO A 312 -4.02 -15.38 -7.71
CA PRO A 312 -3.85 -15.01 -9.12
C PRO A 312 -2.42 -14.60 -9.49
N PHE A 313 -1.46 -14.65 -8.55
CA PHE A 313 -0.10 -14.18 -8.77
C PHE A 313 0.97 -15.18 -8.34
N ILE A 314 2.17 -15.02 -8.90
CA ILE A 314 3.40 -15.67 -8.44
C ILE A 314 4.53 -14.65 -8.30
N LYS A 315 5.36 -14.74 -7.26
CA LYS A 315 6.50 -13.83 -7.07
C LYS A 315 7.52 -13.98 -8.21
N ARG A 316 7.98 -12.87 -8.80
CA ARG A 316 9.02 -12.89 -9.84
C ARG A 316 10.33 -13.52 -9.36
N GLU A 317 10.63 -13.42 -8.07
CA GLU A 317 11.76 -14.13 -7.45
C GLU A 317 11.65 -15.66 -7.54
N VAL A 318 10.43 -16.21 -7.37
CA VAL A 318 10.20 -17.65 -7.50
C VAL A 318 10.44 -18.07 -8.93
N VAL A 319 9.83 -17.38 -9.90
CA VAL A 319 9.95 -17.68 -11.34
C VAL A 319 11.42 -17.70 -11.79
N ARG A 320 12.23 -16.74 -11.35
CA ARG A 320 13.66 -16.67 -11.67
C ARG A 320 14.47 -17.88 -11.16
N LYS A 321 14.05 -18.47 -10.03
CA LYS A 321 14.73 -19.61 -9.40
C LYS A 321 14.28 -20.96 -9.96
N LEU A 322 13.19 -21.02 -10.74
CA LEU A 322 12.69 -22.27 -11.32
C LEU A 322 13.61 -22.75 -12.46
N LYS A 323 13.88 -24.06 -12.46
CA LYS A 323 14.52 -24.75 -13.59
C LYS A 323 13.60 -24.75 -14.81
N VAL A 324 14.17 -24.93 -16.01
CA VAL A 324 13.41 -24.97 -17.27
C VAL A 324 12.25 -25.97 -17.22
N THR A 325 12.47 -27.17 -16.68
CA THR A 325 11.42 -28.19 -16.52
C THR A 325 10.28 -27.71 -15.61
N GLN A 326 10.62 -27.10 -14.48
CA GLN A 326 9.64 -26.55 -13.53
C GLN A 326 8.88 -25.36 -14.11
N LYS A 327 9.50 -24.55 -14.97
CA LYS A 327 8.80 -23.47 -15.70
C LYS A 327 7.77 -24.03 -16.67
N LYS A 328 8.10 -25.09 -17.41
CA LYS A 328 7.13 -25.78 -18.28
C LYS A 328 5.95 -26.35 -17.50
N GLU A 329 6.22 -26.97 -16.36
CA GLU A 329 5.16 -27.45 -15.45
C GLU A 329 4.29 -26.30 -14.93
N LEU A 330 4.89 -25.17 -14.55
CA LEU A 330 4.17 -23.97 -14.12
C LEU A 330 3.26 -23.45 -15.24
N ILE A 331 3.76 -23.32 -16.47
CA ILE A 331 2.97 -22.83 -17.61
C ILE A 331 1.79 -23.76 -17.87
N ALA A 332 2.03 -25.07 -17.96
CA ALA A 332 0.96 -26.05 -18.17
C ALA A 332 -0.10 -26.01 -17.04
N PHE A 333 0.35 -25.85 -15.78
CA PHE A 333 -0.56 -25.69 -14.65
C PHE A 333 -1.41 -24.42 -14.78
N LEU A 334 -0.78 -23.27 -15.05
CA LEU A 334 -1.47 -21.99 -15.17
C LEU A 334 -2.46 -21.99 -16.33
N ALA A 335 -2.10 -22.60 -17.45
CA ALA A 335 -2.96 -22.68 -18.64
C ALA A 335 -4.25 -23.44 -18.33
N ASN A 336 -4.12 -24.59 -17.66
CA ASN A 336 -5.26 -25.41 -17.25
C ASN A 336 -6.08 -24.74 -16.13
N HIS A 337 -5.43 -24.17 -15.11
CA HIS A 337 -6.10 -23.67 -13.92
C HIS A 337 -6.80 -22.32 -14.17
N PHE A 338 -6.19 -21.41 -14.92
CA PHE A 338 -6.72 -20.07 -15.19
C PHE A 338 -7.33 -19.92 -16.59
N SER A 339 -7.32 -20.98 -17.41
CA SER A 339 -7.87 -20.97 -18.78
C SER A 339 -7.26 -19.88 -19.66
N ILE A 340 -5.92 -19.72 -19.61
CA ILE A 340 -5.12 -18.76 -20.39
C ILE A 340 -4.13 -19.50 -21.31
N SER A 341 -3.74 -18.90 -22.43
CA SER A 341 -2.80 -19.56 -23.36
C SER A 341 -1.36 -19.55 -22.84
N ASP A 342 -0.57 -20.55 -23.23
CA ASP A 342 0.86 -20.63 -22.92
C ASP A 342 1.61 -19.35 -23.31
N SER A 343 1.31 -18.79 -24.50
CA SER A 343 1.91 -17.55 -24.98
C SER A 343 1.60 -16.33 -24.10
N GLU A 344 0.37 -16.25 -23.57
CA GLU A 344 0.00 -15.18 -22.65
C GLU A 344 0.71 -15.34 -21.31
N ILE A 345 0.81 -16.58 -20.81
CA ILE A 345 1.55 -16.87 -19.57
C ILE A 345 3.01 -16.47 -19.70
N GLU A 346 3.67 -16.83 -20.80
CA GLU A 346 5.07 -16.49 -21.04
C GLU A 346 5.29 -14.97 -20.96
N LEU A 347 4.45 -14.19 -21.65
CA LEU A 347 4.48 -12.72 -21.60
C LEU A 347 4.23 -12.17 -20.19
N LEU A 348 3.33 -12.78 -19.41
CA LEU A 348 3.07 -12.36 -18.02
C LEU A 348 4.24 -12.68 -17.08
N LEU A 349 4.97 -13.76 -17.34
CA LEU A 349 6.14 -14.18 -16.55
C LEU A 349 7.41 -13.40 -16.90
N GLU A 350 7.47 -12.76 -18.07
CA GLU A 350 8.60 -11.92 -18.48
C GLU A 350 8.82 -10.73 -17.53
N SER A 351 10.09 -10.46 -17.25
CA SER A 351 10.55 -9.30 -16.48
C SER A 351 11.23 -8.31 -17.43
N PRO A 352 10.83 -7.03 -17.43
CA PRO A 352 11.52 -6.00 -18.21
C PRO A 352 12.90 -5.64 -17.61
N ASN A 353 13.15 -6.06 -16.36
CA ASN A 353 14.40 -5.87 -15.62
C ASN A 353 15.19 -7.16 -15.46
#